data_AF-A0ABD5Q0Y0-F1
#
_entry.id   AF-A0ABD5Q0Y0-F1
#
_cell.length_a   1.000
_cell.length_b   1.000
_cell.length_c   1.000
_cell.angle_alpha   90.00
_cell.angle_beta   90.00
_cell.angle_gamma   90.00
#
_symmetry.space_group_name_H-M   'P 1'
#
loop_
_entity.id
_entity.type
_entity.pdbx_description
1 polymer ?
#
loop_
_entity_poly.entity_id
_entity_poly.type
_entity_poly.pdbx_seq_one_letter_code
_entity_poly.pdbx_strand_id
1 'polypeptide(L)'
;MGSDETDRDVGFEALDSETRDALRRLAANDPTLLRETLADLGYLDPGSESVETVENRETLELSPAQERLGDLLSSMGSPRSTTQIIDLLGEQHPSFFEEYGSAKHRPWMSNQLNALVDAGELGRYRDGRTVLYTPSIADAIRHWALKNDYFAEDLTARHVGRIASDTEMPRSAVREGLEELRE
;
A
#
# COMPACT_ATOMS: atom_id res chain seq x y z
N MET A 1 -1.20 12.41 -36.83
CA MET A 1 -0.19 11.34 -36.70
C MET A 1 1.13 12.01 -36.34
N GLY A 2 1.68 11.70 -35.16
CA GLY A 2 3.01 12.16 -34.75
C GLY A 2 3.02 12.95 -33.43
N SER A 3 2.81 12.28 -32.30
CA SER A 3 3.09 12.84 -30.96
C SER A 3 3.08 11.74 -29.87
N ASP A 4 3.63 10.56 -30.16
CA ASP A 4 3.59 9.40 -29.24
C ASP A 4 5.00 8.80 -28.98
N GLU A 5 6.06 9.38 -29.56
CA GLU A 5 7.45 8.92 -29.39
C GLU A 5 8.25 9.72 -28.37
N THR A 6 7.81 10.92 -27.98
CA THR A 6 8.65 11.85 -27.21
C THR A 6 8.59 11.65 -25.69
N ASP A 7 7.56 10.98 -25.15
CA ASP A 7 7.40 10.80 -23.69
C ASP A 7 8.09 9.54 -23.13
N ARG A 8 8.54 8.62 -23.98
CA ARG A 8 9.18 7.37 -23.53
C ARG A 8 10.64 7.53 -23.08
N ASP A 9 11.30 8.63 -23.45
CA ASP A 9 12.73 8.82 -23.19
C ASP A 9 13.03 9.49 -21.83
N VAL A 10 12.08 10.22 -21.25
CA VAL A 10 12.35 11.06 -20.05
C VAL A 10 12.70 10.22 -18.81
N GLY A 11 12.09 9.04 -18.65
CA GLY A 11 12.39 8.14 -17.52
C GLY A 11 13.73 7.41 -17.64
N PHE A 12 14.21 7.15 -18.86
CA PHE A 12 15.48 6.46 -19.08
C PHE A 12 16.68 7.39 -18.88
N GLU A 13 16.52 8.70 -19.09
CA GLU A 13 17.60 9.67 -18.95
C GLU A 13 18.15 9.81 -17.52
N ALA A 14 17.33 9.52 -16.51
CA ALA A 14 17.71 9.52 -15.10
C ALA A 14 18.52 8.28 -14.67
N LEU A 15 18.51 7.21 -15.47
CA LEU A 15 19.29 6.00 -15.23
C LEU A 15 20.70 6.17 -15.77
N ASP A 16 21.69 5.60 -15.09
CA ASP A 16 23.06 5.54 -15.61
C ASP A 16 23.11 4.77 -16.94
N SER A 17 24.14 5.02 -17.74
CA SER A 17 24.27 4.46 -19.08
C SER A 17 24.31 2.94 -19.10
N GLU A 18 24.87 2.31 -18.07
CA GLU A 18 24.99 0.85 -17.99
C GLU A 18 23.63 0.21 -17.72
N THR A 19 22.88 0.75 -16.74
CA THR A 19 21.52 0.29 -16.43
C THR A 19 20.56 0.51 -17.60
N ARG A 20 20.66 1.65 -18.28
CA ARG A 20 19.85 1.95 -19.48
C ARG A 20 20.12 0.96 -20.60
N ASP A 21 21.39 0.67 -20.89
CA ASP A 21 21.76 -0.26 -21.94
C ASP A 21 21.38 -1.71 -21.59
N ALA A 22 21.50 -2.09 -20.31
CA ALA A 22 21.07 -3.39 -19.83
C ALA A 22 19.55 -3.57 -19.99
N LEU A 23 18.75 -2.58 -19.59
CA LEU A 23 17.29 -2.61 -19.75
C LEU A 23 16.86 -2.59 -21.22
N ARG A 24 17.53 -1.79 -22.08
CA ARG A 24 17.28 -1.80 -23.53
C ARG A 24 17.60 -3.15 -24.16
N ARG A 25 18.71 -3.77 -23.77
CA ARG A 25 19.06 -5.13 -24.22
C ARG A 25 18.05 -6.16 -23.73
N LEU A 26 17.61 -6.06 -22.48
CA LEU A 26 16.62 -6.97 -21.91
C LEU A 26 15.27 -6.82 -22.63
N ALA A 27 14.80 -5.59 -22.86
CA ALA A 27 13.58 -5.32 -23.61
C ALA A 27 13.63 -5.86 -25.05
N ALA A 28 14.79 -5.80 -25.71
CA ALA A 28 14.95 -6.24 -27.09
C ALA A 28 15.11 -7.76 -27.22
N ASN A 29 15.77 -8.42 -26.26
CA ASN A 29 16.13 -9.84 -26.36
C ASN A 29 15.21 -10.75 -25.57
N ASP A 30 14.66 -10.29 -24.44
CA ASP A 30 13.75 -11.07 -23.60
C ASP A 30 12.66 -10.17 -22.96
N PRO A 31 11.69 -9.71 -23.78
CA PRO A 31 10.63 -8.83 -23.30
C PRO A 31 9.70 -9.53 -22.28
N THR A 32 9.65 -10.86 -22.28
CA THR A 32 8.87 -11.62 -21.30
C THR A 32 9.52 -11.55 -19.94
N LEU A 33 10.83 -11.82 -19.86
CA LEU A 33 11.59 -11.72 -18.62
C LEU A 33 11.55 -10.30 -18.03
N LEU A 34 11.62 -9.26 -18.87
CA LEU A 34 11.46 -7.88 -18.41
C LEU A 34 10.09 -7.65 -17.78
N ARG A 35 9.02 -8.15 -18.42
CA ARG A 35 7.66 -8.01 -17.89
C ARG A 35 7.48 -8.78 -16.59
N GLU A 36 7.98 -10.01 -16.50
CA GLU A 36 7.94 -10.81 -15.27
C GLU A 36 8.68 -10.10 -14.14
N THR A 37 9.91 -9.62 -14.39
CA THR A 37 10.69 -8.89 -13.40
C THR A 37 9.97 -7.62 -12.93
N LEU A 38 9.39 -6.85 -13.86
CA LEU A 38 8.63 -5.66 -13.50
C LEU A 38 7.32 -5.99 -12.80
N ALA A 39 6.67 -7.13 -13.09
CA ALA A 39 5.49 -7.59 -12.37
C ALA A 39 5.81 -8.06 -10.95
N ASP A 40 6.93 -8.77 -10.78
CA ASP A 40 7.44 -9.22 -9.49
C ASP A 40 7.79 -8.03 -8.58
N LEU A 41 8.49 -7.05 -9.14
CA LEU A 41 8.79 -5.76 -8.48
C LEU A 41 7.54 -4.89 -8.31
N GLY A 42 6.45 -5.22 -9.01
CA GLY A 42 5.15 -4.59 -8.85
C GLY A 42 4.86 -3.38 -9.69
N TYR A 43 5.73 -3.09 -10.63
CA TYR A 43 5.53 -2.07 -11.63
C TYR A 43 4.52 -2.52 -12.69
N LEU A 44 4.28 -3.82 -12.88
CA LEU A 44 3.27 -4.31 -13.82
C LEU A 44 2.20 -5.16 -13.13
N ASP A 45 0.97 -5.10 -13.65
CA ASP A 45 -0.10 -6.02 -13.27
C ASP A 45 0.01 -7.30 -14.12
N PRO A 46 0.15 -8.50 -13.52
CA PRO A 46 0.27 -9.75 -14.27
C PRO A 46 -0.99 -10.11 -15.09
N GLY A 47 -2.10 -9.38 -14.96
CA GLY A 47 -3.36 -9.63 -15.67
C GLY A 47 -3.73 -8.62 -16.76
N SER A 48 -2.97 -7.53 -16.97
CA SER A 48 -3.39 -6.45 -17.88
C SER A 48 -2.68 -6.53 -19.23
N GLU A 49 -3.40 -6.96 -20.29
CA GLU A 49 -2.95 -6.86 -21.69
C GLU A 49 -2.94 -5.40 -22.20
N SER A 50 -3.40 -4.46 -21.36
CA SER A 50 -3.45 -3.03 -21.67
C SER A 50 -2.32 -2.33 -20.93
N VAL A 51 -1.58 -1.49 -21.65
CA VAL A 51 -0.58 -0.55 -21.10
C VAL A 51 -1.33 0.53 -20.34
N GLU A 52 -1.95 0.20 -19.21
CA GLU A 52 -2.35 1.21 -18.24
C GLU A 52 -1.07 1.70 -17.57
N THR A 53 -0.88 3.01 -17.67
CA THR A 53 0.27 3.76 -17.20
C THR A 53 0.57 3.39 -15.75
N VAL A 54 1.77 2.88 -15.51
CA VAL A 54 2.30 2.67 -14.16
C VAL A 54 2.47 4.06 -13.54
N GLU A 55 1.62 4.41 -12.58
CA GLU A 55 1.80 5.64 -11.82
C GLU A 55 3.09 5.51 -11.01
N ASN A 56 4.11 6.27 -11.43
CA ASN A 56 5.34 6.47 -10.69
C ASN A 56 4.95 7.22 -9.41
N ARG A 57 4.72 6.51 -8.30
CA ARG A 57 4.24 7.14 -7.06
C ARG A 57 5.39 7.93 -6.44
N GLU A 58 5.28 9.25 -6.54
CA GLU A 58 5.85 10.16 -5.55
C GLU A 58 5.44 9.63 -4.16
N THR A 59 6.40 9.59 -3.24
CA THR A 59 6.14 9.34 -1.81
C THR A 59 4.97 10.24 -1.42
N LEU A 60 3.81 9.67 -1.06
CA LEU A 60 2.66 10.47 -0.64
C LEU A 60 3.08 11.17 0.66
N GLU A 61 3.47 12.44 0.55
CA GLU A 61 3.85 13.24 1.70
C GLU A 61 2.65 13.33 2.65
N LEU A 62 2.82 12.75 3.84
CA LEU A 62 1.81 12.79 4.87
C LEU A 62 1.68 14.21 5.39
N SER A 63 0.45 14.65 5.61
CA SER A 63 0.21 15.89 6.34
C SER A 63 0.64 15.76 7.81
N PRO A 64 0.95 16.87 8.51
CA PRO A 64 1.31 16.81 9.93
C PRO A 64 0.28 16.10 10.82
N ALA A 65 -1.01 16.21 10.46
CA ALA A 65 -2.09 15.53 11.17
C ALA A 65 -2.03 14.00 10.97
N GLN A 66 -1.63 13.55 9.78
CA GLN A 66 -1.50 12.14 9.44
C GLN A 66 -0.26 11.54 10.07
N GLU A 67 0.90 12.19 9.98
CA GLU A 67 2.13 11.75 10.66
C GLU A 67 1.87 11.55 12.15
N ARG A 68 1.31 12.57 12.80
CA ARG A 68 0.99 12.49 14.23
C ARG A 68 -0.05 11.40 14.52
N LEU A 69 -1.05 11.21 13.67
CA LEU A 69 -2.03 10.14 13.85
C LEU A 69 -1.36 8.76 13.71
N GLY A 70 -0.48 8.58 12.72
CA GLY A 70 0.30 7.36 12.54
C GLY A 70 1.14 7.03 13.77
N ASP A 71 1.86 8.02 14.30
CA ASP A 71 2.66 7.88 15.51
C ASP A 71 1.82 7.41 16.71
N LEU A 72 0.66 8.04 16.94
CA LEU A 72 -0.23 7.68 18.04
C LEU A 72 -0.80 6.27 17.87
N LEU A 73 -1.08 5.86 16.63
CA LEU A 73 -1.65 4.55 16.34
C LEU A 73 -0.62 3.42 16.33
N SER A 74 0.67 3.71 16.14
CA SER A 74 1.75 2.71 16.14
C SER A 74 1.73 1.77 17.35
N SER A 75 1.25 2.26 18.50
CA SER A 75 1.19 1.53 19.77
C SER A 75 -0.21 1.04 20.15
N MET A 76 -1.20 1.16 19.25
CA MET A 76 -2.60 0.77 19.49
C MET A 76 -2.79 -0.72 19.85
N GLY A 77 -1.85 -1.56 19.45
CA GLY A 77 -1.85 -3.00 19.68
C GLY A 77 -2.88 -3.71 18.80
N SER A 78 -4.08 -3.93 19.33
CA SER A 78 -5.13 -4.70 18.63
C SER A 78 -5.78 -3.91 17.48
N PRO A 79 -6.24 -4.58 16.41
CA PRO A 79 -7.01 -3.93 15.34
C PRO A 79 -8.27 -3.24 15.84
N ARG A 80 -8.59 -2.06 15.29
CA ARG A 80 -9.74 -1.25 15.72
C ARG A 80 -10.50 -0.65 14.55
N SER A 81 -11.81 -0.49 14.73
CA SER A 81 -12.64 0.30 13.83
C SER A 81 -12.43 1.80 14.03
N THR A 82 -12.85 2.62 13.07
CA THR A 82 -12.76 4.09 13.17
C THR A 82 -13.36 4.65 14.47
N THR A 83 -14.50 4.12 14.92
CA THR A 83 -15.13 4.57 16.16
C THR A 83 -14.28 4.22 17.37
N GLN A 84 -13.77 2.99 17.43
CA GLN A 84 -12.89 2.56 18.53
C GLN A 84 -11.56 3.33 18.55
N ILE A 85 -11.06 3.78 17.38
CA ILE A 85 -9.89 4.65 17.29
C ILE A 85 -10.19 6.04 17.85
N ILE A 86 -11.33 6.62 17.51
CA ILE A 86 -11.75 7.91 18.08
C ILE A 86 -11.85 7.81 19.61
N ASP A 87 -12.49 6.76 20.12
CA ASP A 87 -12.65 6.54 21.56
C ASP A 87 -11.27 6.36 22.24
N LEU A 88 -10.40 5.53 21.67
CA LEU A 88 -9.03 5.30 22.17
C LEU A 88 -8.24 6.60 22.26
N LEU A 89 -8.22 7.38 21.18
CA LEU A 89 -7.53 8.67 21.16
C LEU A 89 -8.15 9.62 22.19
N GLY A 90 -9.47 9.58 22.39
CA GLY A 90 -10.17 10.45 23.33
C GLY A 90 -9.74 10.18 24.78
N GLU A 91 -9.50 8.91 25.10
CA GLU A 91 -9.06 8.46 26.41
C GLU A 91 -7.56 8.70 26.63
N GLN A 92 -6.72 8.39 25.64
CA GLN A 92 -5.26 8.33 25.82
C GLN A 92 -4.54 9.60 25.32
N HIS A 93 -5.10 10.28 24.33
CA HIS A 93 -4.48 11.41 23.64
C HIS A 93 -5.47 12.55 23.40
N PRO A 94 -6.13 13.10 24.44
CA PRO A 94 -7.13 14.15 24.28
C PRO A 94 -6.57 15.41 23.59
N SER A 95 -5.28 15.70 23.78
CA SER A 95 -4.58 16.81 23.12
C SER A 95 -4.55 16.71 21.60
N PHE A 96 -4.74 15.52 21.02
CA PHE A 96 -4.89 15.37 19.57
C PHE A 96 -6.17 16.04 19.06
N PHE A 97 -7.28 15.96 19.82
CA PHE A 97 -8.54 16.63 19.44
C PHE A 97 -8.55 18.12 19.75
N GLU A 98 -7.73 18.57 20.70
CA GLU A 98 -7.53 20.00 20.95
C GLU A 98 -6.87 20.67 19.75
N GLU A 99 -5.88 20.00 19.14
CA GLU A 99 -5.20 20.49 17.95
C GLU A 99 -6.01 20.26 16.66
N TYR A 100 -6.59 19.06 16.52
CA TYR A 100 -7.37 18.66 15.34
C TYR A 100 -8.84 18.45 15.72
N GLY A 101 -9.57 19.54 15.98
CA GLY A 101 -10.97 19.49 16.44
C GLY A 101 -11.94 18.69 15.55
N SER A 102 -11.61 18.50 14.27
CA SER A 102 -12.40 17.68 13.34
C SER A 102 -12.22 16.16 13.56
N ALA A 103 -11.17 15.73 14.26
CA ALA A 103 -10.84 14.34 14.49
C ALA A 103 -11.93 13.55 15.24
N LYS A 104 -12.77 14.25 16.01
CA LYS A 104 -13.92 13.65 16.70
C LYS A 104 -15.01 13.16 15.74
N HIS A 105 -14.97 13.58 14.47
CA HIS A 105 -15.97 13.23 13.47
C HIS A 105 -15.50 12.05 12.63
N ARG A 106 -16.30 10.98 12.64
CA ARG A 106 -16.03 9.73 11.92
C ARG A 106 -15.65 9.92 10.44
N PRO A 107 -16.30 10.80 9.64
CA PRO A 107 -15.92 10.98 8.24
C PRO A 107 -14.48 11.53 8.08
N TRP A 108 -14.10 12.49 8.91
CA TRP A 108 -12.75 13.05 8.89
C TRP A 108 -11.73 12.00 9.29
N MET A 109 -11.98 11.28 10.39
CA MET A 109 -11.07 10.24 10.87
C MET A 109 -10.91 9.11 9.83
N SER A 110 -12.00 8.66 9.22
CA SER A 110 -11.94 7.64 8.18
C SER A 110 -11.09 8.06 6.99
N ASN A 111 -11.15 9.33 6.59
CA ASN A 111 -10.33 9.85 5.50
C ASN A 111 -8.84 9.86 5.87
N GLN A 112 -8.49 10.24 7.10
CA GLN A 112 -7.08 10.22 7.54
C GLN A 112 -6.54 8.80 7.67
N LEU A 113 -7.33 7.87 8.21
CA LEU A 113 -6.94 6.46 8.31
C LEU A 113 -6.74 5.83 6.93
N ASN A 114 -7.61 6.15 5.96
CA ASN A 114 -7.43 5.66 4.60
C ASN A 114 -6.20 6.27 3.93
N ALA A 115 -5.89 7.55 4.16
CA ALA A 115 -4.65 8.14 3.65
C ALA A 115 -3.39 7.47 4.22
N LEU A 116 -3.40 7.08 5.49
CA LEU A 116 -2.32 6.30 6.10
C LEU A 116 -2.23 4.89 5.48
N VAL A 117 -3.35 4.26 5.18
CA VAL A 117 -3.38 2.98 4.44
C VAL A 117 -2.81 3.16 3.04
N ASP A 118 -3.20 4.21 2.31
CA ASP A 118 -2.73 4.51 0.95
C ASP A 118 -1.21 4.77 0.89
N ALA A 119 -0.66 5.31 1.98
CA ALA A 119 0.78 5.51 2.18
C ALA A 119 1.51 4.23 2.63
N GLY A 120 0.80 3.17 3.04
CA GLY A 120 1.39 1.93 3.53
C GLY A 120 1.72 1.91 5.02
N GLU A 121 1.32 2.94 5.78
CA GLU A 121 1.61 3.10 7.21
C GLU A 121 0.64 2.34 8.13
N LEU A 122 -0.51 1.92 7.59
CA LEU A 122 -1.51 1.16 8.34
C LEU A 122 -2.02 -0.03 7.56
N GLY A 123 -2.17 -1.14 8.28
CA GLY A 123 -2.91 -2.30 7.81
C GLY A 123 -4.41 -2.09 7.86
N ARG A 124 -5.13 -2.62 6.87
CA ARG A 124 -6.59 -2.55 6.77
C ARG A 124 -7.17 -3.90 6.37
N TYR A 125 -8.29 -4.28 6.96
CA TYR A 125 -9.08 -5.43 6.49
C TYR A 125 -10.55 -5.29 6.88
N ARG A 126 -11.41 -6.10 6.26
CA ARG A 126 -12.85 -6.16 6.59
C ARG A 126 -13.15 -7.39 7.44
N ASP A 127 -13.90 -7.18 8.52
CA ASP A 127 -14.56 -8.24 9.28
C ASP A 127 -16.09 -8.07 9.16
N GLY A 128 -16.70 -8.88 8.28
CA GLY A 128 -18.10 -8.74 7.90
C GLY A 128 -18.39 -7.38 7.27
N ARG A 129 -19.13 -6.53 7.99
CA ARG A 129 -19.48 -5.16 7.55
C ARG A 129 -18.57 -4.09 8.16
N THR A 130 -17.64 -4.48 9.00
CA THR A 130 -16.78 -3.56 9.75
C THR A 130 -15.40 -3.50 9.10
N VAL A 131 -14.89 -2.29 8.90
CA VAL A 131 -13.49 -2.07 8.52
C VAL A 131 -12.67 -1.93 9.79
N LEU A 132 -11.57 -2.66 9.87
CA LEU A 132 -10.60 -2.62 10.95
C LEU A 132 -9.25 -2.14 10.41
N TYR A 133 -8.58 -1.33 11.22
CA TYR A 133 -7.25 -0.79 10.98
C TYR A 133 -6.30 -1.35 12.03
N THR A 134 -5.06 -1.61 11.65
CA THR A 134 -4.01 -2.17 12.51
C THR A 134 -2.66 -1.54 12.20
N PRO A 135 -1.75 -1.38 13.17
CA PRO A 135 -0.42 -0.81 12.92
C PRO A 135 0.46 -1.70 12.04
N SER A 136 0.27 -3.02 12.07
CA SER A 136 1.06 -3.96 11.28
C SER A 136 0.34 -4.38 10.00
N ILE A 137 0.99 -4.17 8.85
CA ILE A 137 0.52 -4.68 7.55
C ILE A 137 0.47 -6.22 7.57
N ALA A 138 1.49 -6.87 8.12
CA ALA A 138 1.55 -8.32 8.27
C ALA A 138 0.35 -8.87 9.06
N ASP A 139 -0.05 -8.21 10.15
CA ASP A 139 -1.24 -8.60 10.92
C ASP A 139 -2.53 -8.44 10.10
N ALA A 140 -2.66 -7.37 9.32
CA ALA A 140 -3.81 -7.21 8.42
C ALA A 140 -3.89 -8.35 7.40
N ILE A 141 -2.74 -8.77 6.85
CA ILE A 141 -2.65 -9.91 5.92
C ILE A 141 -3.03 -11.22 6.62
N ARG A 142 -2.55 -11.49 7.85
CA ARG A 142 -2.94 -12.68 8.64
C ARG A 142 -4.45 -12.74 8.84
N HIS A 143 -5.05 -11.61 9.23
CA HIS A 143 -6.49 -11.52 9.41
C HIS A 143 -7.26 -11.71 8.11
N TRP A 144 -6.79 -11.12 7.01
CA TRP A 144 -7.38 -11.35 5.69
C TRP A 144 -7.30 -12.84 5.29
N ALA A 145 -6.17 -13.50 5.53
CA ALA A 145 -5.95 -14.91 5.19
C ALA A 145 -6.95 -15.81 5.93
N LEU A 146 -7.07 -15.61 7.24
CA LEU A 146 -8.00 -16.35 8.10
C LEU A 146 -9.46 -16.22 7.63
N LYS A 147 -9.85 -15.05 7.12
CA LYS A 147 -11.22 -14.81 6.64
C LYS A 147 -11.49 -15.37 5.25
N ASN A 148 -10.45 -15.65 4.48
CA ASN A 148 -10.54 -16.16 3.11
C ASN A 148 -10.13 -17.64 3.00
N ASP A 149 -10.10 -18.36 4.13
CA ASP A 149 -9.72 -19.77 4.23
C ASP A 149 -8.32 -20.08 3.68
N TYR A 150 -7.38 -19.14 3.90
CA TYR A 150 -5.95 -19.34 3.61
C TYR A 150 -5.14 -19.49 4.90
N PHE A 151 -4.11 -20.32 4.85
CA PHE A 151 -3.01 -20.27 5.81
C PHE A 151 -2.07 -19.12 5.45
N ALA A 152 -1.58 -18.38 6.45
CA ALA A 152 -0.72 -17.23 6.22
C ALA A 152 0.62 -17.64 5.58
N GLU A 153 1.10 -18.83 5.90
CA GLU A 153 2.34 -19.43 5.42
C GLU A 153 2.27 -19.82 3.93
N ASP A 154 1.06 -20.08 3.42
CA ASP A 154 0.82 -20.43 2.02
C ASP A 154 0.70 -19.19 1.10
N LEU A 155 0.76 -17.99 1.69
CA LEU A 155 0.71 -16.75 0.93
C LEU A 155 2.02 -16.49 0.19
N THR A 156 1.86 -16.03 -1.05
CA THR A 156 2.95 -15.84 -2.02
C THR A 156 2.63 -14.65 -2.90
N ALA A 157 3.61 -14.24 -3.73
CA ALA A 157 3.49 -13.09 -4.64
C ALA A 157 2.21 -13.14 -5.50
N ARG A 158 1.73 -14.33 -5.89
CA ARG A 158 0.49 -14.50 -6.67
C ARG A 158 -0.76 -13.97 -5.97
N HIS A 159 -0.75 -13.85 -4.64
CA HIS A 159 -1.88 -13.39 -3.85
C HIS A 159 -1.87 -11.87 -3.63
N VAL A 160 -0.75 -11.18 -3.88
CA VAL A 160 -0.57 -9.74 -3.64
C VAL A 160 -1.68 -8.91 -4.27
N GLY A 161 -1.99 -9.17 -5.54
CA GLY A 161 -3.03 -8.42 -6.26
C GLY A 161 -4.41 -8.55 -5.60
N ARG A 162 -4.78 -9.76 -5.17
CA ARG A 162 -6.05 -10.02 -4.49
C ARG A 162 -6.08 -9.40 -3.09
N ILE A 163 -5.02 -9.58 -2.30
CA ILE A 163 -4.90 -8.98 -0.96
C ILE A 163 -5.03 -7.47 -1.05
N ALA A 164 -4.27 -6.83 -1.94
CA ALA A 164 -4.31 -5.37 -2.15
C ALA A 164 -5.71 -4.90 -2.55
N SER A 165 -6.37 -5.61 -3.46
CA SER A 165 -7.74 -5.27 -3.90
C SER A 165 -8.77 -5.38 -2.76
N ASP A 166 -8.69 -6.42 -1.94
CA ASP A 166 -9.67 -6.67 -0.88
C ASP A 166 -9.44 -5.77 0.35
N THR A 167 -8.19 -5.46 0.63
CA THR A 167 -7.77 -4.66 1.79
C THR A 167 -7.67 -3.17 1.49
N GLU A 168 -7.63 -2.80 0.21
CA GLU A 168 -7.33 -1.45 -0.29
C GLU A 168 -5.91 -0.99 0.10
N MET A 169 -5.04 -1.91 0.54
CA MET A 169 -3.63 -1.60 0.84
C MET A 169 -2.79 -1.53 -0.45
N PRO A 170 -1.73 -0.71 -0.49
CA PRO A 170 -0.78 -0.68 -1.60
C PRO A 170 -0.13 -2.04 -1.82
N ARG A 171 0.05 -2.43 -3.09
CA ARG A 171 0.72 -3.70 -3.45
C ARG A 171 2.14 -3.79 -2.87
N SER A 172 2.87 -2.67 -2.79
CA SER A 172 4.20 -2.60 -2.18
C SER A 172 4.16 -2.97 -0.70
N ALA A 173 3.30 -2.31 0.08
CA ALA A 173 3.10 -2.61 1.49
C ALA A 173 2.67 -4.07 1.70
N VAL A 174 1.80 -4.60 0.84
CA VAL A 174 1.41 -6.01 0.89
C VAL A 174 2.58 -6.96 0.63
N ARG A 175 3.49 -6.65 -0.29
CA ARG A 175 4.69 -7.47 -0.52
C ARG A 175 5.60 -7.48 0.70
N GLU A 176 5.90 -6.29 1.22
CA GLU A 176 6.73 -6.13 2.41
C GLU A 176 6.13 -6.87 3.62
N GLY A 177 4.83 -6.70 3.85
CA GLY A 177 4.13 -7.44 4.90
C GLY A 177 4.12 -8.96 4.69
N LEU A 178 4.10 -9.45 3.45
CA LEU A 178 4.25 -10.89 3.16
C LEU A 178 5.67 -11.41 3.43
N GLU A 179 6.68 -10.56 3.25
CA GLU A 179 8.07 -10.88 3.60
C GLU A 179 8.23 -10.95 5.12
N GLU A 180 7.70 -9.97 5.86
CA GLU A 180 7.68 -9.96 7.33
C GLU A 180 7.00 -11.22 7.92
N LEU A 181 5.97 -11.76 7.27
CA LEU A 181 5.31 -12.99 7.72
C LEU A 181 6.19 -14.25 7.65
N ARG A 182 7.30 -14.20 6.92
CA ARG A 182 8.21 -15.34 6.71
C ARG A 182 9.45 -15.28 7.60
N GLU A 183 9.67 -14.16 8.27
CA GLU A 183 10.73 -13.97 9.27
C GLU A 183 10.31 -14.51 10.65
#